data_AF-A0A9W8CM25-F1
#
_entry.id   AF-A0A9W8CM25-F1
#
_cell.length_a   1.000
_cell.length_b   1.000
_cell.length_c   1.000
_cell.angle_alpha   90.00
_cell.angle_beta   90.00
_cell.angle_gamma   90.00
#
_symmetry.space_group_name_H-M   'P 1'
#
loop_
_entity.id
_entity.type
_entity.pdbx_description
1 polymer ?
#
loop_
_entity_poly.entity_id
_entity_poly.type
_entity_poly.pdbx_seq_one_letter_code
_entity_poly.pdbx_strand_id
1 'polypeptide(L)'
;MATSEPWVPDKRLESGISVIDSVNPESPSNTTRVSLFTGGLADTQTGGNVYRRIFDISGSTARMVQSQKMDKRHCGRVTALCNVEAGNYIVSGNTKGDIYCHDLNTGACIQDISLGDDNDIIGNITRCPFSQNLYMVG
;
A
#
# COMPACT_ATOMS: atom_id res chain seq x y z
N MET A 1 -33.35 -7.35 4.62
CA MET A 1 -32.80 -6.05 4.19
C MET A 1 -31.54 -5.80 4.99
N ALA A 2 -30.37 -5.86 4.37
CA ALA A 2 -29.11 -5.50 5.03
C ALA A 2 -28.85 -4.02 4.74
N THR A 3 -28.90 -3.20 5.77
CA THR A 3 -28.53 -1.78 5.71
C THR A 3 -27.01 -1.67 5.67
N SER A 4 -26.45 -1.22 4.56
CA SER A 4 -25.02 -0.87 4.48
C SER A 4 -24.81 0.42 5.26
N GLU A 5 -24.17 0.34 6.43
CA GLU A 5 -23.75 1.53 7.15
C GLU A 5 -22.72 2.33 6.32
N PRO A 6 -22.82 3.67 6.29
CA PRO A 6 -21.82 4.51 5.65
C PRO A 6 -20.50 4.40 6.41
N TRP A 7 -19.42 4.18 5.66
CA TRP A 7 -18.08 4.09 6.22
C TRP A 7 -17.68 5.41 6.89
N VAL A 8 -17.28 5.34 8.16
CA VAL A 8 -16.68 6.44 8.91
C VAL A 8 -15.15 6.27 8.88
N PRO A 9 -14.38 7.24 8.36
CA PRO A 9 -12.94 7.19 8.43
C PRO A 9 -12.49 7.11 9.89
N ASP A 10 -11.67 6.11 10.23
CA ASP A 10 -10.99 6.09 11.52
C ASP A 10 -10.12 7.35 11.62
N LYS A 11 -10.29 8.14 12.68
CA LYS A 11 -9.60 9.42 12.91
C LYS A 11 -8.07 9.28 13.02
N ARG A 12 -7.54 8.05 12.94
CA ARG A 12 -6.10 7.71 12.90
C ARG A 12 -5.54 7.50 11.50
N LEU A 13 -6.33 7.71 10.45
CA LEU A 13 -5.90 7.55 9.07
C LEU A 13 -5.23 8.83 8.53
N GLU A 14 -4.17 9.29 9.20
CA GLU A 14 -3.24 10.18 8.52
C GLU A 14 -2.35 9.31 7.61
N SER A 15 -2.76 9.12 6.36
CA SER A 15 -1.90 8.49 5.36
C SER A 15 -1.00 9.55 4.74
N GLY A 16 0.31 9.39 4.88
CA GLY A 16 1.29 10.34 4.36
C GLY A 16 1.61 10.15 2.87
N ILE A 17 1.31 8.97 2.32
CA ILE A 17 1.58 8.61 0.92
C ILE A 17 0.55 7.59 0.43
N SER A 18 0.17 7.71 -0.83
CA SER A 18 -0.73 6.80 -1.51
C SER A 18 -0.27 6.49 -2.93
N VAL A 19 -0.43 5.25 -3.37
CA VAL A 19 -0.20 4.81 -4.75
C VAL A 19 -1.45 4.09 -5.26
N ILE A 20 -1.88 4.44 -6.47
CA ILE A 20 -2.97 3.76 -7.18
C ILE A 20 -2.31 2.75 -8.12
N ASP A 21 -2.76 1.51 -8.06
CA ASP A 21 -2.08 0.42 -8.74
C ASP A 21 -2.78 -0.05 -10.01
N SER A 22 -4.08 -0.31 -9.97
CA SER A 22 -4.72 -0.89 -11.15
C SER A 22 -6.22 -0.62 -11.22
N VAL A 23 -6.70 -0.46 -12.46
CA VAL A 23 -8.11 -0.51 -12.86
C VAL A 23 -8.33 -1.90 -13.44
N ASN A 24 -9.11 -2.75 -12.78
CA ASN A 24 -9.50 -4.04 -13.36
C ASN A 24 -10.78 -3.84 -14.20
N PRO A 25 -10.72 -3.99 -15.54
CA PRO A 25 -11.87 -3.77 -16.43
C PRO A 25 -12.89 -4.92 -16.40
N GLU A 26 -12.61 -6.06 -15.78
CA GLU A 26 -13.49 -7.25 -15.77
C GLU A 26 -14.71 -7.16 -14.83
N SER A 27 -15.02 -5.97 -14.33
CA SER A 27 -16.17 -5.77 -13.46
C SER A 27 -17.46 -5.63 -14.28
N PRO A 28 -18.59 -6.24 -13.84
CA PRO A 28 -19.84 -6.25 -14.61
C PRO A 28 -20.28 -4.83 -14.97
N SER A 29 -20.75 -4.70 -16.21
CA SER A 29 -21.10 -3.48 -16.95
C SER A 29 -21.24 -2.22 -16.09
N ASN A 30 -20.26 -1.31 -16.24
CA ASN A 30 -20.24 0.08 -15.75
C ASN A 30 -19.60 0.33 -14.37
N THR A 31 -18.92 -0.67 -13.78
CA THR A 31 -18.12 -0.47 -12.57
C THR A 31 -16.65 -0.76 -12.84
N THR A 32 -15.76 0.12 -12.40
CA THR A 32 -14.29 0.02 -12.44
C THR A 32 -13.79 -0.35 -11.06
N ARG A 33 -13.03 -1.44 -10.93
CA ARG A 33 -12.41 -1.82 -9.66
C ARG A 33 -11.00 -1.25 -9.55
N VAL A 34 -10.73 -0.51 -8.47
CA VAL A 34 -9.44 0.17 -8.23
C VAL A 34 -8.80 -0.33 -6.94
N SER A 35 -7.50 -0.65 -6.99
CA SER A 35 -6.68 -0.89 -5.81
C SER A 35 -5.90 0.37 -5.42
N LEU A 36 -6.07 0.82 -4.17
CA LEU A 36 -5.37 1.92 -3.55
C LEU A 36 -4.47 1.40 -2.42
N PHE A 37 -3.20 1.74 -2.47
CA PHE A 37 -2.26 1.47 -1.40
C PHE A 37 -1.95 2.73 -0.61
N THR A 38 -1.89 2.62 0.71
CA THR A 38 -1.57 3.75 1.59
C THR A 38 -0.55 3.36 2.64
N GLY A 39 0.40 4.26 2.89
CA GLY A 39 1.34 4.18 4.00
C GLY A 39 0.90 5.12 5.12
N GLY A 40 0.77 4.60 6.33
CA GLY A 40 0.41 5.40 7.50
C GLY A 40 1.53 6.35 7.93
N LEU A 41 1.15 7.52 8.43
CA LEU A 41 2.02 8.33 9.28
C LEU A 41 2.23 7.58 10.59
N ALA A 42 3.49 7.28 10.89
CA ALA A 42 3.89 6.77 12.17
C ALA A 42 4.19 7.95 13.11
N ASP A 43 3.71 7.90 14.35
CA ASP A 43 4.54 8.44 15.43
C ASP A 43 5.66 7.42 15.75
N THR A 44 6.75 7.88 16.38
CA THR A 44 7.93 7.06 16.67
C THR A 44 7.66 5.85 17.57
N GLN A 45 6.45 5.72 18.14
CA GLN A 45 6.05 4.61 19.02
C GLN A 45 5.12 3.60 18.32
N THR A 46 4.22 4.05 17.44
CA THR A 46 3.20 3.20 16.80
C THR A 46 3.48 2.83 15.36
N GLY A 47 4.56 3.35 14.74
CA GLY A 47 5.09 2.86 13.47
C GLY A 47 4.10 2.96 12.30
N GLY A 48 4.58 2.67 11.10
CA GLY A 48 3.81 2.82 9.87
C GLY A 48 3.19 1.49 9.44
N ASN A 49 1.87 1.46 9.20
CA ASN A 49 1.22 0.31 8.56
C ASN A 49 1.02 0.58 7.06
N VAL A 50 1.07 -0.49 6.26
CA VAL A 50 0.67 -0.46 4.85
C VAL A 50 -0.71 -1.09 4.74
N TYR A 51 -1.59 -0.44 3.97
CA TYR A 51 -2.93 -0.93 3.69
C TYR A 51 -3.16 -1.00 2.19
N ARG A 52 -3.90 -2.03 1.78
CA ARG A 52 -4.54 -2.12 0.47
C ARG A 52 -6.03 -1.92 0.65
N ARG A 53 -6.62 -1.02 -0.14
CA ARG A 53 -8.06 -0.80 -0.20
C ARG A 53 -8.54 -0.99 -1.61
N ILE A 54 -9.63 -1.74 -1.77
CA ILE A 54 -10.26 -1.99 -3.06
C ILE A 54 -11.56 -1.21 -3.12
N PHE A 55 -11.73 -0.46 -4.20
CA PHE A 55 -12.92 0.34 -4.46
C PHE A 55 -13.59 -0.14 -5.75
N ASP A 56 -14.91 -0.25 -5.71
CA ASP A 56 -15.75 -0.33 -6.89
C ASP A 56 -16.21 1.10 -7.23
N ILE A 57 -15.89 1.58 -8.43
CA ILE A 57 -16.20 2.93 -8.92
C ILE A 57 -17.23 2.82 -10.05
N SER A 58 -18.38 3.45 -9.89
CA SER A 58 -19.44 3.51 -10.92
C SER A 58 -19.83 4.97 -11.15
N GLY A 59 -19.51 5.51 -12.32
CA GLY A 59 -19.69 6.92 -12.62
C GLY A 59 -18.93 7.83 -11.64
N SER A 60 -19.64 8.71 -10.94
CA SER A 60 -19.08 9.61 -9.92
C SER A 60 -19.05 9.04 -8.51
N THR A 61 -19.44 7.77 -8.34
CA THR A 61 -19.51 7.12 -7.02
C THR A 61 -18.39 6.11 -6.85
N ALA A 62 -17.77 6.09 -5.67
CA ALA A 62 -16.78 5.09 -5.28
C ALA A 62 -17.19 4.44 -3.96
N ARG A 63 -17.14 3.11 -3.89
CA ARG A 63 -17.45 2.34 -2.69
C ARG A 63 -16.26 1.45 -2.34
N MET A 64 -15.72 1.58 -1.14
CA MET A 64 -14.72 0.64 -0.62
C MET A 64 -15.40 -0.72 -0.40
N VAL A 65 -14.87 -1.76 -1.05
CA VAL A 65 -15.40 -3.13 -0.96
C VAL A 65 -14.47 -4.07 -0.17
N GLN A 66 -13.20 -3.71 -0.06
CA GLN A 66 -12.24 -4.49 0.72
C GLN A 66 -11.18 -3.58 1.33
N SER A 67 -10.74 -3.91 2.54
CA SER A 67 -9.57 -3.33 3.18
C SER A 67 -8.72 -4.44 3.77
N GLN A 68 -7.45 -4.47 3.41
CA GLN A 68 -6.46 -5.42 3.90
C GLN A 68 -5.28 -4.65 4.49
N LYS A 69 -4.90 -5.02 5.71
CA LYS A 69 -3.68 -4.54 6.36
C LYS A 69 -2.56 -5.52 6.02
N MET A 70 -1.38 -5.00 5.68
CA MET A 70 -0.19 -5.85 5.52
C MET A 70 0.37 -6.24 6.88
N ASP A 71 0.85 -7.48 7.00
CA ASP A 71 1.16 -8.11 8.29
C ASP A 71 2.32 -7.43 9.02
N LYS A 72 3.33 -6.97 8.26
CA LYS A 72 4.52 -6.35 8.86
C LYS A 72 4.39 -4.84 8.92
N ARG A 73 4.46 -4.34 10.15
CA ARG A 73 4.48 -2.92 10.48
C ARG A 73 5.91 -2.37 10.41
N HIS A 74 6.07 -1.18 9.84
CA HIS A 74 7.31 -0.42 9.88
C HIS A 74 7.54 0.23 11.25
N CYS A 75 8.79 0.27 11.71
CA CYS A 75 9.17 0.99 12.93
C CYS A 75 9.32 2.50 12.72
N GLY A 76 9.39 2.95 11.45
CA GLY A 76 9.32 4.36 11.05
C GLY A 76 8.07 4.71 10.23
N ARG A 77 7.99 5.98 9.82
CA ARG A 77 6.95 6.47 8.90
C ARG A 77 7.16 5.84 7.53
N VAL A 78 6.09 5.33 6.92
CA VAL A 78 6.15 4.88 5.52
C VAL A 78 6.31 6.10 4.62
N THR A 79 7.38 6.11 3.84
CA THR A 79 7.78 7.22 2.97
C THR A 79 7.79 6.82 1.51
N ALA A 80 7.84 5.53 1.20
CA ALA A 80 7.82 5.02 -0.16
C ALA A 80 6.89 3.81 -0.29
N LEU A 81 6.19 3.75 -1.43
CA LEU A 81 5.37 2.62 -1.85
C LEU A 81 5.57 2.41 -3.34
N CYS A 82 5.68 1.15 -3.77
CA CYS A 82 5.79 0.79 -5.17
C CYS A 82 5.07 -0.53 -5.42
N ASN A 83 4.10 -0.54 -6.34
CA ASN A 83 3.46 -1.79 -6.72
C ASN A 83 4.26 -2.56 -7.77
N VAL A 84 4.20 -3.88 -7.68
CA VAL A 84 4.87 -4.82 -8.57
C VAL A 84 3.81 -5.73 -9.20
N GLU A 85 3.11 -5.22 -10.21
CA GLU A 85 1.98 -5.92 -10.87
C GLU A 85 2.34 -7.34 -11.31
N ALA A 86 3.48 -7.51 -12.00
CA ALA A 86 3.93 -8.81 -12.50
C ALA A 86 4.14 -9.89 -11.41
N GLY A 87 4.41 -9.49 -10.17
CA GLY A 87 4.62 -10.40 -9.05
C GLY A 87 3.45 -10.45 -8.08
N ASN A 88 2.47 -9.55 -8.22
CA ASN A 88 1.41 -9.35 -7.24
C ASN A 88 1.97 -9.06 -5.83
N TYR A 89 2.94 -8.14 -5.78
CA TYR A 89 3.60 -7.66 -4.55
C TYR A 89 3.51 -6.15 -4.43
N ILE A 90 3.59 -5.64 -3.20
CA ILE A 90 3.90 -4.23 -2.94
C ILE A 90 5.20 -4.12 -2.15
N VAL A 91 6.04 -3.17 -2.56
CA VAL A 91 7.26 -2.81 -1.83
C VAL A 91 7.01 -1.51 -1.08
N SER A 92 7.42 -1.46 0.19
CA SER A 92 7.29 -0.29 1.05
C SER A 92 8.61 0.06 1.72
N GLY A 93 8.91 1.36 1.85
CA GLY A 93 10.10 1.89 2.51
C GLY A 93 9.74 2.88 3.62
N ASN A 94 10.59 3.01 4.62
CA ASN A 94 10.35 3.91 5.76
C ASN A 94 11.53 4.85 6.09
N THR A 95 11.31 5.71 7.09
CA THR A 95 12.32 6.63 7.66
C THR A 95 13.43 5.98 8.48
N LYS A 96 13.50 4.65 8.53
CA LYS A 96 14.44 3.85 9.31
C LYS A 96 15.24 2.87 8.45
N GLY A 97 15.15 2.98 7.13
CA GLY A 97 15.89 2.12 6.20
C GLY A 97 15.32 0.73 6.04
N ASP A 98 14.11 0.48 6.54
CA ASP A 98 13.44 -0.79 6.33
C ASP A 98 12.69 -0.77 4.99
N ILE A 99 12.94 -1.78 4.18
CA ILE A 99 12.23 -2.09 2.95
C ILE A 99 11.52 -3.43 3.14
N TYR A 100 10.21 -3.42 3.00
CA TYR A 100 9.40 -4.64 3.08
C TYR A 100 8.75 -4.92 1.74
N CYS A 101 8.76 -6.19 1.34
CA CYS A 101 7.97 -6.71 0.23
C CYS A 101 6.80 -7.52 0.80
N HIS A 102 5.58 -7.21 0.38
CA HIS A 102 4.35 -7.85 0.85
C HIS A 102 3.62 -8.52 -0.31
N ASP A 103 3.17 -9.75 -0.10
CA ASP A 103 2.26 -10.46 -1.00
C ASP A 103 0.86 -9.87 -0.95
N LEU A 104 0.32 -9.49 -2.11
CA LEU A 104 -0.98 -8.79 -2.19
C LEU A 104 -2.20 -9.68 -1.99
N ASN A 105 -2.04 -11.00 -2.09
CA ASN A 105 -3.13 -11.94 -1.86
C ASN A 105 -3.29 -12.17 -0.35
N THR A 106 -2.18 -12.46 0.31
CA THR A 106 -2.15 -12.87 1.71
C THR A 106 -1.97 -11.70 2.67
N GLY A 107 -1.29 -10.64 2.22
CA GLY A 107 -0.83 -9.54 3.09
C GLY A 107 0.48 -9.87 3.82
N ALA A 108 1.05 -11.06 3.60
CA ALA A 108 2.24 -11.52 4.28
C ALA A 108 3.48 -10.76 3.81
N CYS A 109 4.37 -10.42 4.74
CA CYS A 109 5.69 -9.92 4.40
C CYS A 109 6.58 -11.08 3.95
N ILE A 110 6.98 -11.07 2.69
CA ILE A 110 7.78 -12.11 2.05
C ILE A 110 9.28 -11.77 2.03
N GLN A 111 9.61 -10.48 2.15
CA GLN A 111 10.99 -10.03 2.25
C GLN A 111 11.09 -8.82 3.17
N ASP A 112 12.14 -8.82 3.97
CA ASP A 112 12.54 -7.73 4.85
C ASP A 112 14.02 -7.44 4.62
N ILE A 113 14.31 -6.18 4.31
CA ILE A 113 15.66 -5.66 4.14
C ILE A 113 15.77 -4.44 5.05
N SER A 114 16.74 -4.45 5.95
CA SER A 114 17.10 -3.27 6.73
C SER A 114 18.49 -2.80 6.30
N LEU A 115 18.62 -1.51 5.96
CA LEU A 115 19.90 -0.94 5.55
C LEU A 115 20.88 -0.74 6.72
N GLY A 116 20.40 -0.83 7.96
CA GLY A 116 21.23 -1.01 9.15
C GLY A 116 21.68 0.27 9.86
N ASP A 117 21.40 1.46 9.31
CA ASP A 117 21.58 2.74 10.00
C ASP A 117 20.23 3.45 10.20
N ASP A 118 20.02 4.01 11.39
CA ASP A 118 18.86 4.83 11.74
C ASP A 118 18.72 6.11 10.88
N ASN A 119 19.76 6.45 10.11
CA ASN A 119 19.79 7.57 9.16
C ASN A 119 19.49 7.19 7.71
N ASP A 120 19.39 5.91 7.38
CA ASP A 120 19.15 5.45 6.00
C ASP A 120 17.68 5.58 5.62
N ILE A 121 17.20 6.81 5.42
CA ILE A 121 15.81 7.07 5.05
C ILE A 121 15.53 6.58 3.62
N ILE A 122 14.48 5.78 3.45
CA ILE A 122 13.97 5.44 2.11
C ILE A 122 13.03 6.55 1.65
N GLY A 123 13.52 7.47 0.81
CA GLY A 123 12.74 8.58 0.27
C GLY A 123 11.80 8.16 -0.85
N ASN A 124 12.24 7.25 -1.72
CA ASN A 124 11.44 6.72 -2.82
C ASN A 124 11.77 5.25 -3.13
N ILE A 125 10.81 4.59 -3.79
CA ILE A 125 11.02 3.29 -4.42
C ILE A 125 10.33 3.35 -5.77
N THR A 126 11.08 3.11 -6.84
CA THR A 126 10.53 3.07 -8.20
C THR A 126 10.94 1.76 -8.86
N ARG A 127 9.95 1.06 -9.43
CA ARG A 127 10.17 -0.15 -10.21
C ARG A 127 10.67 0.19 -11.62
N CYS A 128 11.61 -0.59 -12.12
CA CYS A 128 11.96 -0.57 -13.53
C CYS A 128 10.83 -1.19 -14.39
N PRO A 129 10.31 -0.50 -15.42
CA PRO A 129 9.27 -1.08 -16.27
C PRO A 129 9.78 -2.23 -17.15
N PHE A 130 11.10 -2.30 -17.41
CA PHE A 130 11.71 -3.31 -18.29
C PHE A 130 12.28 -4.53 -17.54
N SER A 131 12.30 -4.50 -16.20
CA SER A 131 12.79 -5.60 -15.38
C SER A 131 11.89 -5.83 -14.19
N GLN A 132 11.49 -7.08 -13.97
CA GLN A 132 10.62 -7.46 -12.85
C GLN A 132 11.35 -7.41 -11.50
N ASN A 133 12.68 -7.33 -11.51
CA ASN A 133 13.52 -7.49 -10.32
C ASN A 133 14.38 -6.26 -10.01
N LEU A 134 14.30 -5.19 -10.81
CA LEU A 134 15.11 -3.99 -10.62
C LEU A 134 14.30 -2.87 -9.99
N TYR A 135 14.82 -2.35 -8.89
CA TYR A 135 14.24 -1.25 -8.12
C TYR A 135 15.29 -0.16 -7.96
N MET A 136 14.86 1.09 -8.09
CA MET A 136 15.63 2.24 -7.63
C MET A 136 15.09 2.64 -6.27
N VAL A 137 16.00 2.74 -5.31
CA VAL A 137 15.74 3.15 -3.94
C VAL A 137 16.65 4.35 -3.68
N GLY A 138 16.09 5.46 -3.22
CA GLY A 138 16.84 6.68 -2.89
C GLY A 138 16.10 7.54 -1.89
#